data_AF-A0A845UJI2-F1
#
_entry.id   AF-A0A845UJI2-F1
#
_cell.length_a   1.000
_cell.length_b   1.000
_cell.length_c   1.000
_cell.angle_alpha   90.00
_cell.angle_beta   90.00
_cell.angle_gamma   90.00
#
_symmetry.space_group_name_H-M   'P 1'
#
loop_
_entity.id
_entity.type
_entity.pdbx_description
1 polymer ?
#
loop_
_entity_poly.entity_id
_entity_poly.type
_entity_poly.pdbx_seq_one_letter_code
_entity_poly.pdbx_strand_id
1 'polypeptide(L)'
;MTASTDVPEKGANGPMLAADGTPLKKSLSRALRVQKLRALALIAPLLIFVLVTFIAPIGDMLFRSVENQIVSNTMPTTTRALYDWDGTGLPPDQVFEDAYYDLFVAAERKEHTRLGSRLNYEQTGASSLFRKSGRGLDDIGELYQDQFEDLDENWDDAQIWAEMMGSEDWLAKEAAWEKGERLPKFALRDGVEELLPRTAEQYEIFANYTHREEGDSLLDEEPWSAVHTALYQDLSTQDVSGYTGPHADMLKAAAALVASPDFETVSFKDGFGEIDKDWLEPQIWRTLKLYAPDYTSGYFLNSVDMKLTPDGAEARPENERIYIMLFKRTLFMSLVITCSCILLGYPVAYILSNLPARKANLLMILVLLPFWTSLLVRTSAWKIMLQQQGVINDVLVWIGLVADDGRLTMINNQFGTIVAMTHILLPFMILPMYSVMSTIPKTYVRASKSLGATDWTTFWRVYFPQSVPGIGAGSILVFILAIGYYITPEIVGGTTGTFISNRIAYHISTSLNWGLAAALGSILLAVVLILYWAYDRIVGIDNVKLG
;
A
#
# COMPACT_ATOMS: atom_id res chain seq x y z
N MET A 1 -17.91 90.21 -17.60
CA MET A 1 -16.46 90.25 -17.86
C MET A 1 -15.87 88.95 -17.37
N THR A 2 -15.51 88.11 -18.33
CA THR A 2 -14.86 86.80 -18.17
C THR A 2 -13.42 86.99 -17.70
N ALA A 3 -13.02 86.30 -16.63
CA ALA A 3 -11.62 86.14 -16.26
C ALA A 3 -11.32 84.64 -16.11
N SER A 4 -10.50 84.18 -17.05
CA SER A 4 -9.96 82.84 -17.25
C SER A 4 -9.36 82.27 -15.97
N THR A 5 -9.79 81.08 -15.55
CA THR A 5 -8.98 80.17 -14.73
C THR A 5 -8.27 79.22 -15.68
N ASP A 6 -7.06 79.59 -16.10
CA ASP A 6 -6.13 78.67 -16.74
C ASP A 6 -5.73 77.59 -15.75
N VAL A 7 -6.19 76.37 -16.00
CA VAL A 7 -5.70 75.15 -15.36
C VAL A 7 -4.33 74.85 -15.99
N PRO A 8 -3.23 74.74 -15.23
CA PRO A 8 -1.98 74.28 -15.80
C PRO A 8 -2.12 72.81 -16.20
N GLU A 9 -1.67 72.52 -17.42
CA GLU A 9 -1.71 71.23 -18.09
C GLU A 9 -1.29 70.04 -17.21
N LYS A 10 -1.96 68.91 -17.45
CA LYS A 10 -1.57 67.57 -17.00
C LYS A 10 -0.13 67.27 -17.43
N GLY A 11 0.82 67.59 -16.56
CA GLY A 11 2.20 67.10 -16.64
C GLY A 11 2.32 65.67 -16.10
N ALA A 12 2.76 64.77 -16.97
CA ALA A 12 3.40 63.48 -16.68
C ALA A 12 2.52 62.29 -16.24
N ASN A 13 1.92 61.60 -17.22
CA ASN A 13 1.71 60.13 -17.18
C ASN A 13 3.07 59.39 -17.34
N GLY A 14 4.07 59.74 -16.54
CA GLY A 14 5.32 59.01 -16.43
C GLY A 14 5.20 57.94 -15.34
N PRO A 15 5.85 56.77 -15.47
CA PRO A 15 5.87 55.79 -14.39
C PRO A 15 6.40 56.45 -13.12
N MET A 16 5.64 56.42 -12.01
CA MET A 16 6.12 56.86 -10.70
C MET A 16 7.47 56.18 -10.43
N LEU A 17 8.53 56.95 -10.19
CA LEU A 17 9.89 56.44 -10.01
C LEU A 17 10.24 56.36 -8.52
N ALA A 18 11.05 55.39 -8.13
CA ALA A 18 11.70 55.35 -6.83
C ALA A 18 12.86 56.37 -6.79
N ALA A 19 13.44 56.59 -5.60
CA ALA A 19 14.53 57.56 -5.39
C ALA A 19 15.79 57.34 -6.25
N ASP A 20 15.91 56.16 -6.87
CA ASP A 20 17.00 55.74 -7.76
C ASP A 20 16.64 55.85 -9.27
N GLY A 21 15.49 56.44 -9.62
CA GLY A 21 15.05 56.60 -11.00
C GLY A 21 14.43 55.35 -11.63
N THR A 22 14.26 54.26 -10.88
CA THR A 22 13.59 53.04 -11.39
C THR A 22 12.07 53.12 -11.23
N PRO A 23 11.27 52.56 -12.16
CA PRO A 23 9.81 52.52 -11.99
C PRO A 23 9.39 51.83 -10.68
N LEU A 24 8.60 52.52 -9.85
CA LEU A 24 8.15 52.12 -8.52
C LEU A 24 7.50 50.72 -8.51
N LYS A 25 6.76 50.38 -9.58
CA LYS A 25 6.16 49.04 -9.75
C LYS A 25 7.23 47.94 -9.83
N LYS A 26 8.37 48.22 -10.47
CA LYS A 26 9.49 47.28 -10.63
C LYS A 26 10.27 47.14 -9.32
N SER A 27 10.57 48.25 -8.64
CA SER A 27 11.25 48.21 -7.33
C SER A 27 10.39 47.56 -6.25
N LEU A 28 9.09 47.86 -6.20
CA LEU A 28 8.13 47.22 -5.29
C LEU A 28 8.01 45.72 -5.56
N SER A 29 7.92 45.29 -6.83
CA SER A 29 7.87 43.86 -7.16
C SER A 29 9.14 43.10 -6.76
N ARG A 30 10.31 43.74 -6.86
CA ARG A 30 11.60 43.17 -6.44
C ARG A 30 11.68 43.07 -4.92
N ALA A 31 11.29 44.13 -4.20
CA ALA A 31 11.23 44.13 -2.75
C ALA A 31 10.24 43.07 -2.21
N LEU A 32 9.05 42.96 -2.82
CA LEU A 32 8.05 41.94 -2.48
C LEU A 32 8.55 40.52 -2.76
N ARG A 33 9.27 40.28 -3.87
CA ARG A 33 9.89 38.98 -4.14
C ARG A 33 10.94 38.62 -3.09
N VAL A 34 11.82 39.55 -2.72
CA VAL A 34 12.84 39.32 -1.68
C VAL A 34 12.18 39.04 -0.33
N GLN A 35 11.12 39.77 0.01
CA GLN A 35 10.37 39.55 1.25
C GLN A 35 9.66 38.19 1.24
N LYS A 36 9.00 37.81 0.15
CA LYS A 36 8.39 36.48 -0.02
C LYS A 36 9.43 35.35 0.05
N LEU A 37 10.59 35.55 -0.56
CA LEU A 37 11.66 34.54 -0.59
C LEU A 37 12.30 34.38 0.79
N ARG A 38 12.46 35.47 1.56
CA ARG A 38 12.87 35.40 2.98
C ARG A 38 11.82 34.72 3.85
N ALA A 39 10.53 35.03 3.66
CA ALA A 39 9.44 34.36 4.38
C ALA A 39 9.40 32.85 4.05
N LEU A 40 9.53 32.49 2.77
CA LEU A 40 9.63 31.10 2.33
C LEU A 40 10.87 30.41 2.91
N ALA A 41 12.03 31.07 2.93
CA ALA A 41 13.26 30.49 3.49
C ALA A 41 13.15 30.22 5.00
N LEU A 42 12.41 31.04 5.75
CA LEU A 42 12.18 30.82 7.18
C LEU A 42 11.27 29.61 7.46
N ILE A 43 10.29 29.34 6.58
CA ILE A 43 9.38 28.19 6.72
C ILE A 43 9.87 26.94 5.99
N ALA A 44 10.83 27.08 5.05
CA ALA A 44 11.30 26.00 4.19
C ALA A 44 11.83 24.78 4.96
N PRO A 45 12.62 24.90 6.05
CA PRO A 45 13.07 23.72 6.79
C PRO A 45 11.92 22.88 7.35
N LEU A 46 10.90 23.53 7.90
CA LEU A 46 9.71 22.85 8.42
C LEU A 46 8.89 22.23 7.28
N LEU A 47 8.72 22.96 6.17
CA LEU A 47 7.96 22.48 5.03
C LEU A 47 8.66 21.29 4.34
N ILE A 48 9.98 21.35 4.18
CA ILE A 48 10.80 20.25 3.66
C ILE A 48 10.71 19.05 4.60
N PHE A 49 10.82 19.27 5.91
CA PHE A 49 10.65 18.20 6.90
C PHE A 49 9.30 17.51 6.74
N VAL A 50 8.20 18.27 6.64
CA VAL A 50 6.86 17.71 6.43
C VAL A 50 6.74 17.00 5.07
N LEU A 51 7.30 17.56 4.00
CA LEU A 51 7.30 16.95 2.68
C LEU A 51 8.00 15.59 2.70
N VAL A 52 9.18 15.52 3.30
CA VAL A 52 10.01 14.30 3.31
C VAL A 52 9.48 13.26 4.29
N THR A 53 8.99 13.66 5.47
CA THR A 53 8.60 12.70 6.52
C THR A 53 7.15 12.24 6.46
N PHE A 54 6.25 13.04 5.85
CA PHE A 54 4.82 12.71 5.76
C PHE A 54 4.35 12.59 4.32
N ILE A 55 4.57 13.61 3.49
CA ILE A 55 3.95 13.65 2.15
C ILE A 55 4.58 12.63 1.21
N ALA A 56 5.92 12.51 1.18
CA ALA A 56 6.62 11.58 0.32
C ALA A 56 6.32 10.10 0.66
N PRO A 57 6.35 9.65 1.93
CA PRO A 57 5.94 8.27 2.27
C PRO A 57 4.48 7.98 1.98
N ILE A 58 3.58 8.95 2.16
CA ILE A 58 2.17 8.80 1.76
C ILE A 58 2.08 8.67 0.24
N GLY A 59 2.81 9.49 -0.52
CA GLY A 59 2.88 9.39 -1.98
C GLY A 59 3.40 8.04 -2.46
N ASP A 60 4.49 7.54 -1.88
CA ASP A 60 5.03 6.20 -2.13
C ASP A 60 3.99 5.13 -1.83
N MET A 61 3.38 5.19 -0.64
CA MET A 61 2.34 4.24 -0.24
C MET A 61 1.14 4.27 -1.18
N LEU A 62 0.71 5.44 -1.66
CA LEU A 62 -0.37 5.54 -2.64
C LEU A 62 0.06 5.02 -4.02
N PHE A 63 1.31 5.20 -4.43
CA PHE A 63 1.82 4.70 -5.71
C PHE A 63 1.86 3.15 -5.75
N ARG A 64 2.04 2.49 -4.60
CA ARG A 64 1.90 1.02 -4.50
C ARG A 64 0.52 0.51 -4.97
N SER A 65 -0.49 1.36 -5.04
CA SER A 65 -1.82 1.00 -5.58
C SER A 65 -1.84 0.66 -7.07
N VAL A 66 -0.78 1.01 -7.81
CA VAL A 66 -0.61 0.63 -9.22
C VAL A 66 0.64 -0.20 -9.47
N GLU A 67 1.59 -0.24 -8.53
CA GLU A 67 2.87 -0.93 -8.71
C GLU A 67 2.75 -2.46 -8.57
N ASN A 68 3.34 -3.19 -9.52
CA ASN A 68 3.25 -4.64 -9.61
C ASN A 68 4.53 -5.30 -10.15
N GLN A 69 5.67 -4.94 -9.55
CA GLN A 69 6.97 -5.47 -9.96
C GLN A 69 7.26 -6.89 -9.43
N ILE A 70 6.38 -7.48 -8.61
CA ILE A 70 6.65 -8.81 -8.00
C ILE A 70 6.78 -9.89 -9.08
N VAL A 71 5.94 -9.86 -10.11
CA VAL A 71 5.97 -10.88 -11.16
C VAL A 71 7.19 -10.70 -12.07
N SER A 72 7.44 -9.48 -12.55
CA SER A 72 8.59 -9.17 -13.43
C SER A 72 9.94 -9.32 -12.73
N ASN A 73 10.05 -8.97 -11.44
CA ASN A 73 11.31 -9.13 -10.70
C ASN A 73 11.60 -10.59 -10.34
N THR A 74 10.57 -11.39 -10.05
CA THR A 74 10.76 -12.81 -9.69
C THR A 74 10.87 -13.69 -10.92
N MET A 75 10.24 -13.34 -12.05
CA MET A 75 10.28 -14.12 -13.29
C MET A 75 10.61 -13.25 -14.52
N PRO A 76 11.82 -12.66 -14.58
CA PRO A 76 12.18 -11.68 -15.61
C PRO A 76 12.29 -12.26 -17.02
N THR A 77 12.78 -13.49 -17.17
CA THR A 77 12.92 -14.11 -18.50
C THR A 77 11.57 -14.64 -18.97
N THR A 78 10.84 -15.31 -18.09
CA THR A 78 9.50 -15.85 -18.35
C THR A 78 8.51 -14.76 -18.75
N THR A 79 8.49 -13.64 -18.02
CA THR A 79 7.57 -12.53 -18.34
C THR A 79 7.86 -11.90 -19.70
N ARG A 80 9.13 -11.89 -20.13
CA ARG A 80 9.52 -11.47 -21.48
C ARG A 80 9.04 -12.46 -22.53
N ALA A 81 9.22 -13.76 -22.31
CA ALA A 81 8.77 -14.79 -23.25
C ALA A 81 7.23 -14.86 -23.35
N LEU A 82 6.52 -14.62 -22.25
CA LEU A 82 5.06 -14.53 -22.22
C LEU A 82 4.51 -13.33 -22.99
N TYR A 83 5.33 -12.31 -23.28
CA TYR A 83 4.87 -11.10 -23.96
C TYR A 83 4.28 -11.41 -25.35
N ASP A 84 4.93 -12.29 -26.11
CA ASP A 84 4.54 -12.66 -27.48
C ASP A 84 3.48 -13.78 -27.56
N TRP A 85 3.27 -14.52 -26.47
CA TRP A 85 2.28 -15.61 -26.43
C TRP A 85 0.84 -15.09 -26.52
N ASP A 86 0.00 -15.60 -27.42
CA ASP A 86 -1.36 -15.06 -27.66
C ASP A 86 -2.38 -15.32 -26.52
N GLY A 87 -1.99 -16.05 -25.48
CA GLY A 87 -2.86 -16.39 -24.36
C GLY A 87 -3.81 -17.56 -24.66
N THR A 88 -3.68 -18.23 -25.80
CA THR A 88 -4.49 -19.40 -26.16
C THR A 88 -3.69 -20.69 -25.97
N GLY A 89 -4.35 -21.75 -25.52
CA GLY A 89 -3.69 -23.02 -25.23
C GLY A 89 -2.63 -22.90 -24.12
N LEU A 90 -1.61 -23.74 -24.19
CA LEU A 90 -0.42 -23.63 -23.33
C LEU A 90 0.62 -22.75 -24.01
N PRO A 91 1.48 -22.06 -23.23
CA PRO A 91 2.59 -21.32 -23.82
C PRO A 91 3.60 -22.27 -24.49
N PRO A 92 4.46 -21.73 -25.39
CA PRO A 92 5.54 -22.51 -26.01
C PRO A 92 6.48 -23.13 -24.98
N ASP A 93 7.15 -24.24 -25.32
CA ASP A 93 8.05 -24.95 -24.41
C ASP A 93 9.19 -24.06 -23.88
N GLN A 94 9.66 -23.09 -24.68
CA GLN A 94 10.64 -22.08 -24.22
C GLN A 94 10.16 -21.30 -22.98
N VAL A 95 8.85 -21.04 -22.86
CA VAL A 95 8.31 -20.34 -21.68
C VAL A 95 8.39 -21.21 -20.43
N PHE A 96 8.25 -22.53 -20.57
CA PHE A 96 8.43 -23.45 -19.45
C PHE A 96 9.90 -23.54 -19.03
N GLU A 97 10.82 -23.53 -20.00
CA GLU A 97 12.26 -23.46 -19.73
C GLU A 97 12.65 -22.16 -19.00
N ASP A 98 12.21 -21.01 -19.50
CA ASP A 98 12.47 -19.72 -18.85
C ASP A 98 11.86 -19.68 -17.44
N ALA A 99 10.67 -20.27 -17.26
CA ALA A 99 10.02 -20.41 -15.96
C ALA A 99 10.76 -21.33 -15.02
N TYR A 100 11.41 -22.38 -15.52
CA TYR A 100 12.24 -23.27 -14.71
C TYR A 100 13.38 -22.48 -14.08
N TYR A 101 14.21 -21.81 -14.88
CA TYR A 101 15.38 -21.07 -14.38
C TYR A 101 14.97 -19.89 -13.48
N ASP A 102 13.97 -19.11 -13.87
CA ASP A 102 13.47 -18.00 -13.05
C ASP A 102 12.95 -18.50 -11.69
N LEU A 103 12.15 -19.58 -11.68
CA LEU A 103 11.57 -20.10 -10.44
C LEU A 103 12.60 -20.83 -9.59
N PHE A 104 13.62 -21.44 -10.18
CA PHE A 104 14.70 -22.08 -9.46
C PHE A 104 15.45 -21.06 -8.60
N VAL A 105 15.90 -19.96 -9.21
CA VAL A 105 16.56 -18.86 -8.47
C VAL A 105 15.61 -18.24 -7.44
N ALA A 106 14.32 -18.11 -7.77
CA ALA A 106 13.31 -17.65 -6.82
C ALA A 106 13.00 -18.68 -5.70
N ALA A 107 13.28 -19.97 -5.91
CA ALA A 107 13.18 -21.03 -4.91
C ALA A 107 14.24 -20.84 -3.85
N GLU A 108 15.49 -20.74 -4.27
CA GLU A 108 16.68 -20.49 -3.44
C GLU A 108 16.51 -19.22 -2.60
N ARG A 109 16.10 -18.11 -3.23
CA ARG A 109 15.83 -16.84 -2.54
C ARG A 109 14.53 -16.82 -1.73
N LYS A 110 13.72 -17.88 -1.77
CA LYS A 110 12.38 -18.00 -1.15
C LYS A 110 11.36 -16.95 -1.64
N GLU A 111 11.62 -16.32 -2.78
CA GLU A 111 10.77 -15.30 -3.40
C GLU A 111 9.55 -15.89 -4.12
N HIS A 112 9.64 -17.14 -4.58
CA HIS A 112 8.54 -17.86 -5.24
C HIS A 112 7.27 -17.92 -4.35
N THR A 113 7.43 -18.01 -3.02
CA THR A 113 6.28 -18.04 -2.08
C THR A 113 5.56 -16.69 -2.01
N ARG A 114 6.30 -15.59 -2.15
CA ARG A 114 5.77 -14.22 -2.19
C ARG A 114 5.02 -13.99 -3.50
N LEU A 115 5.57 -14.45 -4.63
CA LEU A 115 4.91 -14.44 -5.93
C LEU A 115 3.60 -15.25 -5.90
N GLY A 116 3.64 -16.50 -5.44
CA GLY A 116 2.45 -17.33 -5.30
C GLY A 116 1.39 -16.72 -4.39
N SER A 117 1.80 -16.10 -3.27
CA SER A 117 0.89 -15.37 -2.37
C SER A 117 0.23 -14.16 -3.04
N ARG A 118 0.98 -13.42 -3.86
CA ARG A 118 0.47 -12.27 -4.63
C ARG A 118 -0.55 -12.69 -5.69
N LEU A 119 -0.25 -13.75 -6.44
CA LEU A 119 -1.14 -14.25 -7.49
C LEU A 119 -2.38 -14.95 -6.91
N ASN A 120 -2.30 -15.46 -5.68
CA ASN A 120 -3.44 -16.12 -5.01
C ASN A 120 -4.65 -15.19 -4.77
N TYR A 121 -4.44 -13.88 -4.74
CA TYR A 121 -5.55 -12.91 -4.67
C TYR A 121 -6.37 -12.83 -5.96
N GLU A 122 -5.77 -13.24 -7.07
CA GLU A 122 -6.35 -13.18 -8.42
C GLU A 122 -6.80 -14.57 -8.88
N GLN A 123 -6.03 -15.60 -8.55
CA GLN A 123 -6.31 -17.00 -8.86
C GLN A 123 -6.11 -17.89 -7.63
N THR A 124 -7.21 -18.44 -7.11
CA THR A 124 -7.16 -19.39 -6.00
C THR A 124 -6.30 -20.61 -6.38
N GLY A 125 -5.43 -21.05 -5.47
CA GLY A 125 -4.56 -22.20 -5.68
C GLY A 125 -3.11 -21.82 -6.01
N ALA A 126 -2.88 -20.61 -6.55
CA ALA A 126 -1.52 -20.15 -6.91
C ALA A 126 -0.53 -20.20 -5.73
N SER A 127 -0.98 -19.89 -4.51
CA SER A 127 -0.14 -20.02 -3.31
C SER A 127 0.40 -21.44 -3.08
N SER A 128 -0.41 -22.46 -3.38
CA SER A 128 -0.02 -23.86 -3.22
C SER A 128 0.86 -24.30 -4.38
N LEU A 129 0.49 -23.91 -5.60
CA LEU A 129 1.22 -24.23 -6.83
C LEU A 129 2.69 -23.81 -6.73
N PHE A 130 2.96 -22.54 -6.46
CA PHE A 130 4.32 -22.03 -6.37
C PHE A 130 5.10 -22.66 -5.21
N ARG A 131 4.45 -22.94 -4.07
CA ARG A 131 5.08 -23.65 -2.95
C ARG A 131 5.47 -25.08 -3.31
N LYS A 132 4.69 -25.78 -4.15
CA LYS A 132 5.03 -27.12 -4.62
C LYS A 132 6.17 -27.05 -5.64
N SER A 133 6.13 -26.09 -6.55
CA SER A 133 7.23 -25.82 -7.48
C SER A 133 8.55 -25.61 -6.76
N GLY A 134 8.61 -24.72 -5.76
CA GLY A 134 9.85 -24.53 -5.00
C GLY A 134 10.33 -25.74 -4.17
N ARG A 135 9.61 -26.88 -4.18
CA ARG A 135 10.05 -28.14 -3.56
C ARG A 135 10.32 -29.27 -4.57
N GLY A 136 10.00 -29.08 -5.84
CA GLY A 136 10.13 -30.13 -6.86
C GLY A 136 10.76 -29.63 -8.16
N LEU A 137 11.27 -28.39 -8.18
CA LEU A 137 12.05 -27.90 -9.32
C LEU A 137 13.40 -28.64 -9.40
N ASP A 138 13.98 -29.02 -8.27
CA ASP A 138 15.18 -29.86 -8.24
C ASP A 138 14.98 -31.18 -8.96
N ASP A 139 13.85 -31.87 -8.71
CA ASP A 139 13.50 -33.14 -9.35
C ASP A 139 13.61 -33.12 -10.88
N ILE A 140 13.39 -31.97 -11.53
CA ILE A 140 13.53 -31.83 -12.99
C ILE A 140 15.00 -31.91 -13.42
N GLY A 141 15.89 -31.27 -12.65
CA GLY A 141 17.33 -31.22 -12.92
C GLY A 141 18.08 -32.44 -12.39
N GLU A 142 17.61 -33.04 -11.30
CA GLU A 142 18.14 -34.27 -10.70
C GLU A 142 18.19 -35.40 -11.73
N LEU A 143 17.22 -35.51 -12.63
CA LEU A 143 17.26 -36.48 -13.74
C LEU A 143 18.56 -36.41 -14.56
N TYR A 144 19.06 -35.21 -14.81
CA TYR A 144 20.29 -35.00 -15.58
C TYR A 144 21.52 -35.15 -14.69
N GLN A 145 21.46 -34.61 -13.47
CA GLN A 145 22.52 -34.71 -12.48
C GLN A 145 22.87 -36.17 -12.15
N ASP A 146 21.88 -36.99 -11.82
CA ASP A 146 22.04 -38.41 -11.49
C ASP A 146 22.76 -39.17 -12.61
N GLN A 147 22.41 -38.91 -13.88
CA GLN A 147 23.03 -39.55 -15.03
C GLN A 147 24.49 -39.12 -15.24
N PHE A 148 24.84 -37.88 -14.90
CA PHE A 148 26.23 -37.43 -14.93
C PHE A 148 27.02 -38.03 -13.77
N GLU A 149 26.47 -38.07 -12.56
CA GLU A 149 27.11 -38.70 -11.39
C GLU A 149 27.33 -40.21 -11.59
N ASP A 150 26.35 -40.92 -12.18
CA ASP A 150 26.47 -42.33 -12.55
C ASP A 150 27.60 -42.60 -13.57
N LEU A 151 27.92 -41.61 -14.40
CA LEU A 151 29.04 -41.67 -15.35
C LEU A 151 30.39 -41.47 -14.66
N ASP A 152 30.47 -40.47 -13.78
CA ASP A 152 31.66 -40.11 -13.01
C ASP A 152 31.25 -39.40 -11.71
N GLU A 153 31.55 -39.99 -10.55
CA GLU A 153 31.20 -39.44 -9.22
C GLU A 153 31.78 -38.03 -9.00
N ASN A 154 32.79 -37.61 -9.78
CA ASN A 154 33.37 -36.26 -9.71
C ASN A 154 32.42 -35.14 -10.19
N TRP A 155 31.27 -35.45 -10.79
CA TRP A 155 30.25 -34.44 -11.13
C TRP A 155 29.58 -33.83 -9.89
N ASP A 156 29.65 -34.51 -8.75
CA ASP A 156 29.21 -34.01 -7.44
C ASP A 156 30.30 -33.17 -6.71
N ASP A 157 31.51 -33.06 -7.29
CA ASP A 157 32.61 -32.35 -6.64
C ASP A 157 32.62 -30.85 -7.00
N ALA A 158 32.37 -30.01 -6.00
CA ALA A 158 32.39 -28.55 -6.11
C ALA A 158 33.71 -27.99 -6.66
N GLN A 159 34.85 -28.59 -6.29
CA GLN A 159 36.18 -28.18 -6.78
C GLN A 159 36.32 -28.45 -8.27
N ILE A 160 35.80 -29.57 -8.77
CA ILE A 160 35.86 -29.94 -10.19
C ILE A 160 35.10 -28.91 -11.04
N TRP A 161 33.90 -28.54 -10.61
CA TRP A 161 33.11 -27.48 -11.25
C TRP A 161 33.80 -26.12 -11.20
N ALA A 162 34.36 -25.75 -10.05
CA ALA A 162 35.10 -24.50 -9.90
C ALA A 162 36.32 -24.47 -10.83
N GLU A 163 37.04 -25.58 -10.99
CA GLU A 163 38.18 -25.71 -11.89
C GLU A 163 37.78 -25.57 -13.36
N MET A 164 36.65 -26.19 -13.77
CA MET A 164 36.12 -26.07 -15.13
C MET A 164 35.63 -24.66 -15.45
N MET A 165 34.83 -24.07 -14.57
CA MET A 165 34.09 -22.82 -14.84
C MET A 165 34.86 -21.56 -14.43
N GLY A 166 35.70 -21.63 -13.40
CA GLY A 166 36.42 -20.51 -12.82
C GLY A 166 37.76 -20.22 -13.47
N SER A 167 38.11 -18.94 -13.60
CA SER A 167 39.44 -18.50 -14.05
C SER A 167 40.53 -18.87 -13.03
N GLU A 168 41.76 -19.10 -13.50
CA GLU A 168 42.88 -19.50 -12.63
C GLU A 168 43.21 -18.44 -11.56
N ASP A 169 43.10 -17.16 -11.91
CA ASP A 169 43.32 -16.06 -10.96
C ASP A 169 42.22 -15.99 -9.89
N TRP A 170 40.97 -16.31 -10.25
CA TRP A 170 39.89 -16.40 -9.27
C TRP A 170 40.05 -17.62 -8.35
N LEU A 171 40.32 -18.80 -8.92
CA LEU A 171 40.54 -20.04 -8.16
C LEU A 171 41.65 -19.91 -7.12
N ALA A 172 42.76 -19.26 -7.48
CA ALA A 172 43.86 -19.03 -6.55
C ALA A 172 43.47 -18.11 -5.38
N LYS A 173 42.53 -17.17 -5.61
CA LYS A 173 42.00 -16.29 -4.55
C LYS A 173 40.96 -16.99 -3.70
N GLU A 174 40.12 -17.82 -4.30
CA GLU A 174 39.11 -18.62 -3.61
C GLU A 174 39.78 -19.62 -2.67
N ALA A 175 40.77 -20.37 -3.16
CA ALA A 175 41.51 -21.34 -2.34
C ALA A 175 42.34 -20.71 -1.22
N ALA A 176 42.69 -19.42 -1.35
CA ALA A 176 43.40 -18.66 -0.32
C ALA A 176 42.46 -17.91 0.65
N TRP A 177 41.14 -17.97 0.42
CA TRP A 177 40.17 -17.27 1.24
C TRP A 177 40.06 -17.90 2.64
N GLU A 178 39.99 -17.06 3.66
CA GLU A 178 39.73 -17.47 5.04
C GLU A 178 38.37 -16.93 5.52
N LYS A 179 37.69 -17.74 6.33
CA LYS A 179 36.36 -17.40 6.89
C LYS A 179 36.42 -16.07 7.66
N GLY A 180 35.67 -15.08 7.17
CA GLY A 180 35.61 -13.73 7.73
C GLY A 180 36.21 -12.65 6.82
N GLU A 181 36.90 -13.06 5.75
CA GLU A 181 37.30 -12.17 4.66
C GLU A 181 36.19 -12.01 3.62
N ARG A 182 36.33 -10.99 2.76
CA ARG A 182 35.40 -10.80 1.65
C ARG A 182 35.75 -11.80 0.53
N LEU A 183 34.79 -12.65 0.16
CA LEU A 183 34.93 -13.57 -0.97
C LEU A 183 35.29 -12.83 -2.27
N PRO A 184 36.21 -13.38 -3.09
CA PRO A 184 36.58 -12.79 -4.37
C PRO A 184 35.39 -12.84 -5.33
N LYS A 185 35.22 -11.81 -6.16
CA LYS A 185 34.17 -11.83 -7.19
C LYS A 185 34.47 -12.96 -8.18
N PHE A 186 33.52 -13.89 -8.35
CA PHE A 186 33.60 -14.94 -9.36
C PHE A 186 33.93 -14.38 -10.75
N ALA A 187 34.80 -15.09 -11.47
CA ALA A 187 35.21 -14.76 -12.82
C ALA A 187 35.36 -16.05 -13.63
N LEU A 188 34.59 -16.13 -14.73
CA LEU A 188 34.57 -17.27 -15.64
C LEU A 188 35.93 -17.51 -16.29
N ARG A 189 36.22 -18.77 -16.60
CA ARG A 189 37.38 -19.20 -17.37
C ARG A 189 37.24 -18.78 -18.83
N ASP A 190 38.35 -18.32 -19.41
CA ASP A 190 38.42 -17.90 -20.80
C ASP A 190 37.92 -19.01 -21.75
N GLY A 191 36.98 -18.65 -22.63
CA GLY A 191 36.40 -19.55 -23.64
C GLY A 191 35.26 -20.45 -23.17
N VAL A 192 34.97 -20.53 -21.87
CA VAL A 192 33.88 -21.39 -21.36
C VAL A 192 32.51 -20.82 -21.71
N GLU A 193 32.33 -19.49 -21.70
CA GLU A 193 31.07 -18.84 -22.12
C GLU A 193 30.73 -19.11 -23.60
N GLU A 194 31.75 -19.28 -24.46
CA GLU A 194 31.52 -19.64 -25.87
C GLU A 194 31.25 -21.15 -26.06
N LEU A 195 31.87 -21.98 -25.22
CA LEU A 195 31.77 -23.44 -25.30
C LEU A 195 30.49 -23.98 -24.67
N LEU A 196 30.12 -23.46 -23.50
CA LEU A 196 29.01 -23.87 -22.65
C LEU A 196 28.23 -22.63 -22.18
N PRO A 197 27.57 -21.90 -23.11
CA PRO A 197 26.96 -20.61 -22.79
C PRO A 197 25.91 -20.68 -21.69
N ARG A 198 25.05 -21.71 -21.69
CA ARG A 198 23.97 -21.85 -20.69
C ARG A 198 24.53 -22.29 -19.34
N THR A 199 25.47 -23.22 -19.36
CA THR A 199 26.13 -23.74 -18.16
C THR A 199 26.92 -22.64 -17.47
N ALA A 200 27.66 -21.83 -18.25
CA ALA A 200 28.41 -20.69 -17.74
C ALA A 200 27.49 -19.65 -17.08
N GLU A 201 26.34 -19.34 -17.71
CA GLU A 201 25.34 -18.42 -17.16
C GLU A 201 24.77 -18.94 -15.83
N GLN A 202 24.30 -20.19 -15.80
CA GLN A 202 23.72 -20.77 -14.58
C GLN A 202 24.75 -20.94 -13.46
N TYR A 203 25.98 -21.35 -13.79
CA TYR A 203 27.06 -21.46 -12.82
C TYR A 203 27.47 -20.08 -12.28
N GLU A 204 27.48 -19.02 -13.09
CA GLU A 204 27.72 -17.66 -12.59
C GLU A 204 26.59 -17.19 -11.65
N ILE A 205 25.33 -17.56 -11.92
CA ILE A 205 24.20 -17.25 -11.03
C ILE A 205 24.35 -17.97 -9.69
N PHE A 206 24.61 -19.29 -9.71
CA PHE A 206 24.93 -20.10 -8.54
C PHE A 206 26.10 -19.48 -7.75
N ALA A 207 27.22 -19.21 -8.42
CA ALA A 207 28.40 -18.60 -7.84
C ALA A 207 28.13 -17.26 -7.14
N ASN A 208 27.36 -16.39 -7.77
CA ASN A 208 26.99 -15.12 -7.15
C ASN A 208 26.06 -15.29 -5.96
N TYR A 209 25.15 -16.28 -5.98
CA TYR A 209 24.27 -16.58 -4.86
C TYR A 209 25.06 -17.13 -3.66
N THR A 210 25.84 -18.19 -3.86
CA THR A 210 26.68 -18.81 -2.82
C THR A 210 27.60 -17.78 -2.17
N HIS A 211 28.27 -16.95 -2.97
CA HIS A 211 29.19 -15.94 -2.43
C HIS A 211 28.53 -14.77 -1.72
N ARG A 212 27.41 -14.25 -2.25
CA ARG A 212 26.84 -12.97 -1.79
C ARG A 212 25.68 -13.12 -0.84
N GLU A 213 24.94 -14.22 -0.96
CA GLU A 213 23.72 -14.46 -0.19
C GLU A 213 23.98 -15.44 0.96
N GLU A 214 24.77 -16.49 0.72
CA GLU A 214 25.13 -17.47 1.75
C GLU A 214 26.45 -17.12 2.45
N GLY A 215 27.42 -16.61 1.69
CA GLY A 215 28.74 -16.24 2.20
C GLY A 215 29.68 -17.44 2.36
N ASP A 216 29.43 -18.49 1.57
CA ASP A 216 30.18 -19.74 1.58
C ASP A 216 31.10 -19.85 0.36
N SER A 217 32.06 -20.77 0.45
CA SER A 217 33.09 -21.02 -0.57
C SER A 217 32.52 -21.86 -1.70
N LEU A 218 32.85 -21.52 -2.94
CA LEU A 218 32.44 -22.31 -4.11
C LEU A 218 33.17 -23.65 -4.24
N LEU A 219 34.21 -23.87 -3.43
CA LEU A 219 34.92 -25.15 -3.36
C LEU A 219 34.26 -26.13 -2.39
N ASP A 220 33.28 -25.69 -1.61
CA ASP A 220 32.61 -26.48 -0.57
C ASP A 220 31.12 -26.72 -0.85
N GLU A 221 30.55 -26.10 -1.89
CA GLU A 221 29.12 -26.15 -2.21
C GLU A 221 28.86 -26.77 -3.59
N GLU A 222 28.03 -27.82 -3.59
CA GLU A 222 27.62 -28.55 -4.80
C GLU A 222 26.80 -27.64 -5.73
N PRO A 223 27.06 -27.64 -7.05
CA PRO A 223 26.28 -26.85 -7.99
C PRO A 223 24.84 -27.32 -8.06
N TRP A 224 23.93 -26.36 -8.18
CA TRP A 224 22.50 -26.66 -8.33
C TRP A 224 22.20 -27.62 -9.49
N SER A 225 21.14 -28.41 -9.35
CA SER A 225 20.58 -29.25 -10.41
C SER A 225 20.24 -28.47 -11.70
N ALA A 226 19.96 -27.16 -11.58
CA ALA A 226 19.82 -26.24 -12.71
C ALA A 226 21.10 -26.06 -13.55
N VAL A 227 22.28 -26.17 -12.93
CA VAL A 227 23.58 -26.13 -13.64
C VAL A 227 23.76 -27.40 -14.47
N HIS A 228 23.43 -28.56 -13.90
CA HIS A 228 23.45 -29.85 -14.61
C HIS A 228 22.46 -29.88 -15.78
N THR A 229 21.26 -29.30 -15.59
CA THR A 229 20.29 -29.11 -16.66
C THR A 229 20.86 -28.26 -17.80
N ALA A 230 21.52 -27.14 -17.47
CA ALA A 230 22.15 -26.28 -18.46
C ALA A 230 23.32 -26.98 -19.19
N LEU A 231 24.08 -27.82 -18.48
CA LEU A 231 25.13 -28.65 -19.06
C LEU A 231 24.56 -29.62 -20.10
N TYR A 232 23.49 -30.33 -19.78
CA TYR A 232 22.78 -31.18 -20.75
C TYR A 232 22.38 -30.36 -22.00
N GLN A 233 21.78 -29.18 -21.81
CA GLN A 233 21.34 -28.33 -22.93
C GLN A 233 22.50 -27.90 -23.82
N ASP A 234 23.63 -27.49 -23.25
CA ASP A 234 24.81 -27.13 -24.03
C ASP A 234 25.41 -28.35 -24.73
N LEU A 235 25.59 -29.48 -24.04
CA LEU A 235 26.14 -30.70 -24.63
C LEU A 235 25.26 -31.30 -25.74
N SER A 236 23.95 -31.04 -25.70
CA SER A 236 23.02 -31.45 -26.76
C SER A 236 23.14 -30.61 -28.05
N THR A 237 23.78 -29.44 -27.99
CA THR A 237 23.82 -28.47 -29.09
C THR A 237 25.22 -28.03 -29.52
N GLN A 238 26.20 -28.09 -28.62
CA GLN A 238 27.57 -27.63 -28.82
C GLN A 238 28.55 -28.79 -29.04
N ASP A 239 29.61 -28.55 -29.80
CA ASP A 239 30.70 -29.51 -29.98
C ASP A 239 31.86 -29.19 -29.02
N VAL A 240 32.02 -30.02 -27.99
CA VAL A 240 33.07 -29.89 -26.98
C VAL A 240 34.33 -30.71 -27.27
N SER A 241 34.40 -31.39 -28.42
CA SER A 241 35.54 -32.27 -28.75
C SER A 241 36.89 -31.54 -28.79
N GLY A 242 36.87 -30.26 -29.15
CA GLY A 242 38.03 -29.37 -29.20
C GLY A 242 38.49 -28.80 -27.85
N TYR A 243 37.76 -29.05 -26.77
CA TYR A 243 38.12 -28.53 -25.44
C TYR A 243 39.38 -29.22 -24.89
N THR A 244 40.29 -28.42 -24.35
CA THR A 244 41.57 -28.87 -23.76
C THR A 244 41.82 -28.27 -22.38
N GLY A 245 40.80 -27.71 -21.73
CA GLY A 245 40.91 -27.15 -20.38
C GLY A 245 40.88 -28.22 -19.28
N PRO A 246 40.72 -27.81 -18.01
CA PRO A 246 40.56 -28.73 -16.88
C PRO A 246 39.41 -29.71 -17.12
N HIS A 247 39.60 -30.97 -16.72
CA HIS A 247 38.57 -32.03 -16.81
C HIS A 247 38.00 -32.24 -18.22
N ALA A 248 38.79 -31.98 -19.27
CA ALA A 248 38.34 -32.11 -20.65
C ALA A 248 37.90 -33.54 -21.02
N ASP A 249 38.53 -34.57 -20.44
CA ASP A 249 38.13 -35.95 -20.67
C ASP A 249 36.76 -36.25 -20.05
N MET A 250 36.47 -35.69 -18.86
CA MET A 250 35.18 -35.80 -18.17
C MET A 250 34.07 -35.12 -18.98
N LEU A 251 34.31 -33.90 -19.46
CA LEU A 251 33.36 -33.15 -20.29
C LEU A 251 33.08 -33.88 -21.63
N LYS A 252 34.09 -34.48 -22.25
CA LYS A 252 33.92 -35.25 -23.49
C LYS A 252 33.19 -36.56 -23.26
N ALA A 253 33.41 -37.22 -22.12
CA ALA A 253 32.65 -38.41 -21.73
C ALA A 253 31.17 -38.06 -21.51
N ALA A 254 30.88 -36.96 -20.82
CA ALA A 254 29.51 -36.46 -20.65
C ALA A 254 28.85 -36.12 -22.00
N ALA A 255 29.58 -35.49 -22.92
CA ALA A 255 29.08 -35.21 -24.28
C ALA A 255 28.75 -36.50 -25.05
N ALA A 256 29.59 -37.53 -24.91
CA ALA A 256 29.33 -38.84 -25.51
C ALA A 256 28.13 -39.55 -24.88
N LEU A 257 27.93 -39.39 -23.56
CA LEU A 257 26.76 -39.88 -22.85
C LEU A 257 25.48 -39.18 -23.32
N VAL A 258 25.46 -37.85 -23.39
CA VAL A 258 24.30 -37.08 -23.88
C VAL A 258 23.94 -37.42 -25.33
N ALA A 259 24.93 -37.76 -26.16
CA ALA A 259 24.72 -38.24 -27.53
C ALA A 259 24.20 -39.69 -27.61
N SER A 260 24.20 -40.43 -26.49
CA SER A 260 23.71 -41.80 -26.43
C SER A 260 22.18 -41.85 -26.54
N PRO A 261 21.61 -42.84 -27.26
CA PRO A 261 20.15 -43.04 -27.28
C PRO A 261 19.58 -43.47 -25.92
N ASP A 262 20.44 -43.88 -24.98
CA ASP A 262 20.05 -44.32 -23.63
C ASP A 262 19.97 -43.16 -22.62
N PHE A 263 20.32 -41.92 -23.01
CA PHE A 263 20.23 -40.75 -22.13
C PHE A 263 18.76 -40.36 -21.91
N GLU A 264 18.33 -40.38 -20.66
CA GLU A 264 16.96 -40.03 -20.28
C GLU A 264 16.78 -38.51 -20.28
N THR A 265 15.65 -38.05 -20.81
CA THR A 265 15.34 -36.62 -20.94
C THR A 265 13.89 -36.35 -20.55
N VAL A 266 13.64 -35.16 -20.01
CA VAL A 266 12.31 -34.69 -19.65
C VAL A 266 12.08 -33.31 -20.25
N SER A 267 10.91 -33.09 -20.87
CA SER A 267 10.54 -31.74 -21.29
C SER A 267 10.20 -30.90 -20.06
N PHE A 268 10.59 -29.62 -20.02
CA PHE A 268 10.25 -28.75 -18.88
C PHE A 268 8.75 -28.73 -18.60
N LYS A 269 7.94 -28.76 -19.66
CA LYS A 269 6.48 -28.84 -19.56
C LYS A 269 6.02 -30.09 -18.82
N ASP A 270 6.58 -31.26 -19.13
CA ASP A 270 6.23 -32.51 -18.46
C ASP A 270 6.70 -32.48 -17.00
N GLY A 271 7.93 -32.01 -16.74
CA GLY A 271 8.46 -31.84 -15.38
C GLY A 271 7.59 -30.92 -14.51
N PHE A 272 7.19 -29.76 -15.03
CA PHE A 272 6.21 -28.89 -14.36
C PHE A 272 4.87 -29.59 -14.11
N GLY A 273 4.42 -30.44 -15.04
CA GLY A 273 3.19 -31.23 -14.91
C GLY A 273 3.28 -32.34 -13.86
N GLU A 274 4.46 -32.90 -13.63
CA GLU A 274 4.74 -33.88 -12.58
C GLU A 274 4.74 -33.23 -11.19
N ILE A 275 5.33 -32.04 -11.06
CA ILE A 275 5.27 -31.22 -9.84
C ILE A 275 3.81 -30.90 -9.48
N ASP A 276 3.07 -30.29 -10.43
CA ASP A 276 1.65 -30.00 -10.27
C ASP A 276 0.96 -29.79 -11.62
N LYS A 277 -0.13 -30.53 -11.84
CA LYS A 277 -0.93 -30.49 -13.08
C LYS A 277 -1.52 -29.11 -13.37
N ASP A 278 -1.65 -28.24 -12.38
CA ASP A 278 -2.14 -26.87 -12.57
C ASP A 278 -1.22 -26.04 -13.49
N TRP A 279 0.07 -26.40 -13.64
CA TRP A 279 0.96 -25.78 -14.65
C TRP A 279 0.56 -26.11 -16.09
N LEU A 280 -0.19 -27.20 -16.29
CA LEU A 280 -0.76 -27.59 -17.58
C LEU A 280 -2.13 -26.95 -17.82
N GLU A 281 -2.55 -26.01 -16.97
CA GLU A 281 -3.71 -25.16 -17.22
C GLU A 281 -3.29 -23.81 -17.81
N PRO A 282 -3.90 -23.36 -18.94
CA PRO A 282 -3.64 -22.04 -19.52
C PRO A 282 -3.86 -20.87 -18.56
N GLN A 283 -4.70 -21.07 -17.54
CA GLN A 283 -5.15 -20.00 -16.66
C GLN A 283 -4.02 -19.43 -15.80
N ILE A 284 -3.08 -20.25 -15.31
CA ILE A 284 -1.96 -19.74 -14.50
C ILE A 284 -1.03 -18.85 -15.34
N TRP A 285 -0.73 -19.27 -16.56
CA TRP A 285 0.10 -18.53 -17.51
C TRP A 285 -0.57 -17.23 -17.95
N ARG A 286 -1.89 -17.24 -18.17
CA ARG A 286 -2.66 -16.01 -18.43
C ARG A 286 -2.59 -15.04 -17.26
N THR A 287 -2.70 -15.55 -16.03
CA THR A 287 -2.57 -14.72 -14.82
C THR A 287 -1.16 -14.14 -14.72
N LEU A 288 -0.11 -14.94 -14.94
CA LEU A 288 1.28 -14.47 -14.98
C LEU A 288 1.47 -13.38 -16.02
N LYS A 289 1.01 -13.59 -17.26
CA LYS A 289 1.07 -12.60 -18.34
C LYS A 289 0.32 -11.31 -18.00
N LEU A 290 -0.89 -11.42 -17.44
CA LEU A 290 -1.74 -10.29 -17.11
C LEU A 290 -1.13 -9.38 -16.03
N TYR A 291 -0.39 -9.98 -15.10
CA TYR A 291 0.30 -9.29 -14.01
C TYR A 291 1.81 -9.18 -14.23
N ALA A 292 2.32 -9.47 -15.42
CA ALA A 292 3.72 -9.25 -15.80
C ALA A 292 4.12 -7.76 -15.84
N PRO A 293 3.26 -6.81 -16.28
CA PRO A 293 3.64 -5.40 -16.32
C PRO A 293 3.89 -4.82 -14.92
N ASP A 294 4.88 -3.93 -14.83
CA ASP A 294 5.25 -3.21 -13.60
C ASP A 294 4.13 -2.33 -13.04
N TYR A 295 3.12 -2.03 -13.86
CA TYR A 295 1.92 -1.29 -13.47
C TYR A 295 0.65 -2.09 -13.74
N THR A 296 -0.28 -2.08 -12.78
CA THR A 296 -1.57 -2.77 -12.88
C THR A 296 -2.72 -1.89 -12.41
N SER A 297 -3.86 -2.01 -13.08
CA SER A 297 -5.14 -1.48 -12.59
C SER A 297 -5.86 -2.46 -11.66
N GLY A 298 -5.34 -3.68 -11.50
CA GLY A 298 -5.98 -4.78 -10.80
C GLY A 298 -6.33 -4.46 -9.34
N TYR A 299 -5.49 -3.74 -8.61
CA TYR A 299 -5.80 -3.36 -7.22
C TYR A 299 -6.98 -2.39 -7.13
N PHE A 300 -7.07 -1.42 -8.04
CA PHE A 300 -8.21 -0.50 -8.10
C PHE A 300 -9.50 -1.21 -8.50
N LEU A 301 -9.44 -2.12 -9.48
CA LEU A 301 -10.58 -2.96 -9.83
C LEU A 301 -11.04 -3.80 -8.64
N ASN A 302 -10.10 -4.47 -7.96
CA ASN A 302 -10.39 -5.25 -6.76
C ASN A 302 -11.03 -4.41 -5.65
N SER A 303 -10.59 -3.16 -5.47
CA SER A 303 -11.16 -2.26 -4.46
C SER A 303 -12.61 -1.81 -4.74
N VAL A 304 -13.10 -2.02 -5.97
CA VAL A 304 -14.49 -1.77 -6.38
C VAL A 304 -15.23 -3.06 -6.76
N ASP A 305 -14.83 -4.19 -6.16
CA ASP A 305 -15.46 -5.50 -6.35
C ASP A 305 -15.43 -6.01 -7.82
N MET A 306 -14.40 -5.63 -8.57
CA MET A 306 -14.10 -6.10 -9.92
C MET A 306 -12.77 -6.87 -9.94
N LYS A 307 -12.56 -7.72 -10.94
CA LYS A 307 -11.29 -8.40 -11.20
C LYS A 307 -10.79 -8.04 -12.59
N LEU A 308 -9.48 -7.99 -12.75
CA LEU A 308 -8.86 -7.87 -14.06
C LEU A 308 -8.79 -9.27 -14.67
N THR A 309 -9.28 -9.42 -15.90
CA THR A 309 -9.24 -10.65 -16.67
C THR A 309 -8.56 -10.38 -18.03
N PRO A 310 -8.17 -11.42 -18.79
CA PRO A 310 -7.63 -11.23 -20.14
C PRO A 310 -8.59 -10.45 -21.06
N ASP A 311 -9.90 -10.59 -20.87
CA ASP A 311 -10.95 -9.91 -21.66
C ASP A 311 -11.28 -8.50 -21.10
N GLY A 312 -10.62 -8.07 -20.03
CA GLY A 312 -10.80 -6.78 -19.38
C GLY A 312 -11.37 -6.88 -17.96
N ALA A 313 -12.02 -5.80 -17.51
CA ALA A 313 -12.56 -5.73 -16.15
C ALA A 313 -13.90 -6.45 -16.03
N GLU A 314 -13.98 -7.45 -15.16
CA GLU A 314 -15.18 -8.23 -14.89
C GLU A 314 -15.62 -8.03 -13.44
N ALA A 315 -16.93 -8.01 -13.16
CA ALA A 315 -17.41 -7.94 -11.79
C ALA A 315 -17.14 -9.27 -11.06
N ARG A 316 -16.73 -9.21 -9.79
CA ARG A 316 -16.59 -10.42 -8.98
C ARG A 316 -17.96 -11.08 -8.73
N PRO A 317 -17.99 -12.39 -8.42
CA PRO A 317 -19.21 -13.06 -7.96
C PRO A 317 -19.87 -12.32 -6.79
N GLU A 318 -21.21 -12.32 -6.71
CA GLU A 318 -21.94 -11.51 -5.72
C GLU A 318 -21.57 -11.83 -4.26
N ASN A 319 -21.23 -13.08 -3.98
CA ASN A 319 -20.78 -13.57 -2.67
C ASN A 319 -19.39 -13.05 -2.26
N GLU A 320 -18.59 -12.53 -3.21
CA GLU A 320 -17.26 -11.97 -2.95
C GLU A 320 -17.24 -10.43 -2.91
N ARG A 321 -18.34 -9.77 -3.28
CA ARG A 321 -18.41 -8.30 -3.33
C ARG A 321 -18.56 -7.72 -1.93
N ILE A 322 -17.45 -7.23 -1.37
CA ILE A 322 -17.41 -6.71 0.00
C ILE A 322 -17.04 -5.22 0.05
N TYR A 323 -16.24 -4.71 -0.88
CA TYR A 323 -15.62 -3.39 -0.74
C TYR A 323 -16.59 -2.25 -1.00
N ILE A 324 -17.40 -2.30 -2.07
CA ILE A 324 -18.41 -1.26 -2.34
C ILE A 324 -19.42 -1.19 -1.19
N MET A 325 -19.82 -2.35 -0.67
CA MET A 325 -20.72 -2.42 0.48
C MET A 325 -20.08 -1.74 1.70
N LEU A 326 -18.81 -2.01 1.99
CA LEU A 326 -18.08 -1.38 3.09
C LEU A 326 -17.85 0.12 2.89
N PHE A 327 -17.57 0.60 1.67
CA PHE A 327 -17.48 2.02 1.37
C PHE A 327 -18.81 2.75 1.66
N LYS A 328 -19.93 2.22 1.15
CA LYS A 328 -21.27 2.76 1.41
C LYS A 328 -21.57 2.77 2.91
N ARG A 329 -21.20 1.69 3.60
CA ARG A 329 -21.43 1.55 5.03
C ARG A 329 -20.59 2.53 5.86
N THR A 330 -19.30 2.69 5.56
CA THR A 330 -18.45 3.71 6.17
C THR A 330 -19.04 5.10 5.97
N LEU A 331 -19.40 5.45 4.75
CA LEU A 331 -19.98 6.77 4.45
C LEU A 331 -21.27 7.02 5.25
N PHE A 332 -22.19 6.06 5.24
CA PHE A 332 -23.46 6.15 5.97
C PHE A 332 -23.23 6.25 7.48
N MET A 333 -22.42 5.35 8.05
CA MET A 333 -22.16 5.34 9.49
C MET A 333 -21.45 6.62 9.95
N SER A 334 -20.44 7.09 9.23
CA SER A 334 -19.76 8.35 9.53
C SER A 334 -20.71 9.54 9.49
N LEU A 335 -21.64 9.57 8.53
CA LEU A 335 -22.68 10.62 8.48
C LEU A 335 -23.60 10.55 9.70
N VAL A 336 -24.08 9.36 10.07
CA VAL A 336 -24.94 9.16 11.23
C VAL A 336 -24.22 9.58 12.51
N ILE A 337 -22.96 9.19 12.70
CA ILE A 337 -22.13 9.58 13.85
C ILE A 337 -21.98 11.11 13.90
N THR A 338 -21.67 11.75 12.78
CA THR A 338 -21.56 13.22 12.71
C THR A 338 -22.88 13.87 13.09
N CYS A 339 -24.02 13.40 12.57
CA CYS A 339 -25.34 13.92 12.93
C CYS A 339 -25.65 13.72 14.43
N SER A 340 -25.31 12.56 15.00
CA SER A 340 -25.44 12.30 16.43
C SER A 340 -24.57 13.24 17.27
N CYS A 341 -23.34 13.51 16.84
CA CYS A 341 -22.46 14.47 17.49
C CYS A 341 -23.01 15.91 17.40
N ILE A 342 -23.60 16.33 16.27
CA ILE A 342 -24.26 17.65 16.17
C ILE A 342 -25.43 17.71 17.16
N LEU A 343 -26.29 16.69 17.17
CA LEU A 343 -27.51 16.65 17.98
C LEU A 343 -27.19 16.72 19.48
N LEU A 344 -26.15 16.02 19.93
CA LEU A 344 -25.72 16.03 21.33
C LEU A 344 -24.77 17.19 21.68
N GLY A 345 -23.92 17.59 20.74
CA GLY A 345 -22.89 18.61 20.93
C GLY A 345 -23.44 20.03 20.87
N TYR A 346 -24.45 20.29 20.03
CA TYR A 346 -25.05 21.63 19.89
C TYR A 346 -25.60 22.17 21.22
N PRO A 347 -26.43 21.42 21.99
CA PRO A 347 -26.95 21.90 23.27
C PRO A 347 -25.82 22.17 24.28
N VAL A 348 -24.80 21.31 24.31
CA VAL A 348 -23.66 21.47 25.22
C VAL A 348 -22.87 22.73 24.88
N ALA A 349 -22.54 22.95 23.61
CA ALA A 349 -21.84 24.15 23.14
C ALA A 349 -22.67 25.42 23.37
N TYR A 350 -23.99 25.36 23.18
CA TYR A 350 -24.91 26.46 23.48
C TYR A 350 -24.91 26.82 24.97
N ILE A 351 -24.97 25.84 25.86
CA ILE A 351 -24.91 26.06 27.31
C ILE A 351 -23.56 26.67 27.70
N LEU A 352 -22.45 26.08 27.22
CA LEU A 352 -21.11 26.56 27.52
C LEU A 352 -20.90 28.02 27.11
N SER A 353 -21.36 28.41 25.91
CA SER A 353 -21.20 29.79 25.39
C SER A 353 -22.03 30.83 26.14
N ASN A 354 -23.09 30.41 26.85
CA ASN A 354 -23.96 31.33 27.58
C ASN A 354 -23.66 31.44 29.08
N LEU A 355 -22.93 30.48 29.65
CA LEU A 355 -22.56 30.44 31.07
C LEU A 355 -21.46 31.46 31.45
N PRO A 356 -21.34 31.82 32.75
CA PRO A 356 -20.18 32.56 33.25
C PRO A 356 -18.88 31.77 33.04
N ALA A 357 -17.78 32.46 32.72
CA ALA A 357 -16.50 31.86 32.34
C ALA A 357 -16.01 30.76 33.30
N ARG A 358 -16.17 30.93 34.62
CA ARG A 358 -15.76 29.89 35.60
C ARG A 358 -16.53 28.57 35.44
N LYS A 359 -17.85 28.64 35.25
CA LYS A 359 -18.70 27.45 35.07
C LYS A 359 -18.49 26.83 33.70
N ALA A 360 -18.35 27.66 32.66
CA ALA A 360 -18.02 27.20 31.32
C ALA A 360 -16.68 26.45 31.29
N ASN A 361 -15.63 27.00 31.92
CA ASN A 361 -14.33 26.35 32.00
C ASN A 361 -14.38 25.01 32.76
N LEU A 362 -15.13 24.93 33.86
CA LEU A 362 -15.32 23.67 34.61
C LEU A 362 -16.00 22.59 33.75
N LEU A 363 -17.08 22.94 33.06
CA LEU A 363 -17.77 22.00 32.16
C LEU A 363 -16.92 21.66 30.93
N MET A 364 -16.10 22.60 30.44
CA MET A 364 -15.14 22.33 29.36
C MET A 364 -14.09 21.30 29.79
N ILE A 365 -13.62 21.34 31.04
CA ILE A 365 -12.73 20.30 31.58
C ILE A 365 -13.39 18.92 31.51
N LEU A 366 -14.69 18.81 31.82
CA LEU A 366 -15.42 17.54 31.70
C LEU A 366 -15.54 17.06 30.24
N VAL A 367 -15.74 17.98 29.29
CA VAL A 367 -15.75 17.67 27.85
C VAL A 367 -14.37 17.20 27.36
N LEU A 368 -13.29 17.75 27.95
CA LEU A 368 -11.92 17.40 27.59
C LEU A 368 -11.38 16.17 28.32
N LEU A 369 -12.03 15.74 29.41
CA LEU A 369 -11.63 14.58 30.21
C LEU A 369 -11.36 13.32 29.37
N PRO A 370 -12.16 12.98 28.33
CA PRO A 370 -11.90 11.82 27.49
C PRO A 370 -10.55 11.84 26.77
N PHE A 371 -9.94 13.01 26.54
CA PHE A 371 -8.62 13.10 25.89
C PHE A 371 -7.47 12.60 26.78
N TRP A 372 -7.62 12.67 28.11
CA TRP A 372 -6.62 12.16 29.05
C TRP A 372 -6.67 10.64 29.23
N THR A 373 -7.75 10.01 28.75
CA THR A 373 -7.90 8.56 28.80
C THR A 373 -7.50 7.92 27.47
N SER A 374 -6.75 6.82 27.53
CA SER A 374 -6.39 6.05 26.34
C SER A 374 -7.63 5.66 25.55
N LEU A 375 -7.52 5.75 24.21
CA LEU A 375 -8.59 5.34 23.31
C LEU A 375 -9.01 3.89 23.56
N LEU A 376 -8.03 2.98 23.69
CA LEU A 376 -8.31 1.55 23.89
C LEU A 376 -9.11 1.30 25.17
N VAL A 377 -8.79 2.01 26.25
CA VAL A 377 -9.52 1.89 27.53
C VAL A 377 -10.97 2.35 27.37
N ARG A 378 -11.19 3.51 26.71
CA ARG A 378 -12.55 4.01 26.43
C ARG A 378 -13.35 3.02 25.58
N THR A 379 -12.74 2.47 24.54
CA THR A 379 -13.41 1.52 23.64
C THR A 379 -13.74 0.21 24.36
N SER A 380 -12.83 -0.32 25.19
CA SER A 380 -13.08 -1.50 26.01
C SER A 380 -14.17 -1.26 27.07
N ALA A 381 -14.21 -0.07 27.68
CA ALA A 381 -15.29 0.30 28.59
C ALA A 381 -16.66 0.31 27.88
N TRP A 382 -16.75 0.91 26.70
CA TRP A 382 -17.97 0.87 25.88
C TRP A 382 -18.36 -0.55 25.48
N LYS A 383 -17.40 -1.40 25.14
CA LYS A 383 -17.65 -2.82 24.86
C LYS A 383 -18.35 -3.50 26.03
N ILE A 384 -17.88 -3.30 27.26
CA ILE A 384 -18.47 -3.88 28.47
C ILE A 384 -19.85 -3.26 28.77
N MET A 385 -19.99 -1.94 28.67
CA MET A 385 -21.27 -1.27 28.98
C MET A 385 -22.41 -1.66 28.03
N LEU A 386 -22.09 -1.93 26.75
CA LEU A 386 -23.05 -2.28 25.71
C LEU A 386 -23.31 -3.79 25.59
N GLN A 387 -22.64 -4.63 26.40
CA GLN A 387 -22.94 -6.06 26.46
C GLN A 387 -24.38 -6.31 26.91
N GLN A 388 -24.88 -7.51 26.63
CA GLN A 388 -26.22 -7.93 27.06
C GLN A 388 -26.36 -7.86 28.58
N GLN A 389 -25.36 -8.35 29.33
CA GLN A 389 -25.26 -8.17 30.79
C GLN A 389 -24.46 -6.92 31.20
N GLY A 390 -24.41 -5.91 30.32
CA GLY A 390 -23.72 -4.66 30.59
C GLY A 390 -24.60 -3.69 31.37
N VAL A 391 -23.94 -2.69 31.99
CA VAL A 391 -24.57 -1.67 32.85
C VAL A 391 -25.77 -0.98 32.18
N ILE A 392 -25.72 -0.74 30.85
CA ILE A 392 -26.81 -0.05 30.15
C ILE A 392 -28.06 -0.92 30.12
N ASN A 393 -27.92 -2.20 29.78
CA ASN A 393 -29.05 -3.14 29.81
C ASN A 393 -29.59 -3.32 31.23
N ASP A 394 -28.71 -3.42 32.23
CA ASP A 394 -29.13 -3.55 33.64
C ASP A 394 -29.97 -2.37 34.10
N VAL A 395 -29.57 -1.15 33.73
CA VAL A 395 -30.35 0.07 34.00
C VAL A 395 -31.68 0.05 33.26
N LEU A 396 -31.72 -0.35 31.98
CA LEU A 396 -32.95 -0.43 31.18
C LEU A 396 -33.96 -1.43 31.76
N VAL A 397 -33.48 -2.57 32.25
CA VAL A 397 -34.30 -3.58 32.94
C VAL A 397 -34.78 -3.02 34.28
N TRP A 398 -33.90 -2.38 35.04
CA TRP A 398 -34.22 -1.80 36.34
C TRP A 398 -35.31 -0.72 36.26
N ILE A 399 -35.29 0.15 35.25
CA ILE A 399 -36.34 1.16 35.02
C ILE A 399 -37.60 0.60 34.33
N GLY A 400 -37.63 -0.69 34.01
CA GLY A 400 -38.78 -1.36 33.41
C GLY A 400 -39.02 -1.04 31.93
N LEU A 401 -38.02 -0.50 31.22
CA LEU A 401 -38.12 -0.25 29.77
C LEU A 401 -37.94 -1.53 28.94
N VAL A 402 -37.22 -2.52 29.48
CA VAL A 402 -36.91 -3.79 28.82
C VAL A 402 -37.11 -4.93 29.82
N ALA A 403 -37.66 -6.06 29.39
CA ALA A 403 -37.77 -7.25 30.24
C ALA A 403 -36.41 -7.96 30.39
N ASP A 404 -36.20 -8.69 31.47
CA ASP A 404 -34.90 -9.33 31.78
C ASP A 404 -34.48 -10.37 30.71
N ASP A 405 -35.45 -11.03 30.08
CA ASP A 405 -35.31 -11.96 28.95
C ASP A 405 -35.22 -11.25 27.59
N GLY A 406 -35.63 -9.99 27.51
CA GLY A 406 -35.66 -9.15 26.31
C GLY A 406 -34.46 -8.21 26.13
N ARG A 407 -33.35 -8.46 26.85
CA ARG A 407 -32.13 -7.62 26.80
C ARG A 407 -31.65 -7.33 25.37
N LEU A 408 -31.31 -6.07 25.11
CA LEU A 408 -30.93 -5.60 23.77
C LEU A 408 -29.51 -6.02 23.39
N THR A 409 -29.33 -6.53 22.18
CA THR A 409 -28.00 -6.77 21.57
C THR A 409 -27.44 -5.45 21.05
N MET A 410 -26.67 -4.73 21.87
CA MET A 410 -26.11 -3.41 21.51
C MET A 410 -24.63 -3.45 21.11
N ILE A 411 -24.01 -4.62 21.16
CA ILE A 411 -22.57 -4.84 20.89
C ILE A 411 -22.38 -5.75 19.68
N ASN A 412 -21.22 -5.68 19.04
CA ASN A 412 -20.84 -6.43 17.83
C ASN A 412 -21.76 -6.13 16.63
N ASN A 413 -22.25 -4.90 16.56
CA ASN A 413 -23.08 -4.43 15.46
C ASN A 413 -22.89 -2.93 15.18
N GLN A 414 -23.57 -2.45 14.12
CA GLN A 414 -23.56 -1.04 13.74
C GLN A 414 -23.98 -0.08 14.87
N PHE A 415 -24.95 -0.44 15.70
CA PHE A 415 -25.42 0.42 16.78
C PHE A 415 -24.32 0.67 17.81
N GLY A 416 -23.61 -0.38 18.22
CA GLY A 416 -22.49 -0.25 19.16
C GLY A 416 -21.39 0.67 18.63
N THR A 417 -21.03 0.54 17.34
CA THR A 417 -20.07 1.44 16.69
C THR A 417 -20.53 2.89 16.73
N ILE A 418 -21.79 3.17 16.37
CA ILE A 418 -22.34 4.54 16.35
C ILE A 418 -22.29 5.16 17.76
N VAL A 419 -22.74 4.44 18.78
CA VAL A 419 -22.77 4.95 20.16
C VAL A 419 -21.37 5.24 20.68
N ALA A 420 -20.45 4.27 20.58
CA ALA A 420 -19.10 4.42 21.07
C ALA A 420 -18.34 5.55 20.35
N MET A 421 -18.44 5.60 19.02
CA MET A 421 -17.78 6.65 18.23
C MET A 421 -18.40 8.03 18.46
N THR A 422 -19.72 8.13 18.64
CA THR A 422 -20.38 9.41 18.97
C THR A 422 -19.79 9.98 20.25
N HIS A 423 -19.64 9.19 21.31
CA HIS A 423 -19.02 9.65 22.56
C HIS A 423 -17.55 10.04 22.37
N ILE A 424 -16.77 9.22 21.66
CA ILE A 424 -15.34 9.48 21.44
C ILE A 424 -15.12 10.76 20.64
N LEU A 425 -15.99 11.04 19.65
CA LEU A 425 -15.86 12.18 18.74
C LEU A 425 -16.61 13.43 19.20
N LEU A 426 -17.51 13.32 20.19
CA LEU A 426 -18.30 14.43 20.71
C LEU A 426 -17.48 15.69 21.06
N PRO A 427 -16.31 15.59 21.73
CA PRO A 427 -15.52 16.77 22.05
C PRO A 427 -15.03 17.54 20.82
N PHE A 428 -14.74 16.82 19.71
CA PHE A 428 -14.30 17.43 18.46
C PHE A 428 -15.44 18.18 17.74
N MET A 429 -16.71 17.86 18.03
CA MET A 429 -17.85 18.68 17.60
C MET A 429 -18.03 19.90 18.50
N ILE A 430 -17.94 19.72 19.81
CA ILE A 430 -18.23 20.79 20.79
C ILE A 430 -17.21 21.94 20.67
N LEU A 431 -15.92 21.65 20.49
CA LEU A 431 -14.87 22.68 20.51
C LEU A 431 -15.02 23.74 19.40
N PRO A 432 -15.14 23.38 18.10
CA PRO A 432 -15.35 24.37 17.04
C PRO A 432 -16.67 25.13 17.20
N MET A 433 -17.74 24.44 17.60
CA MET A 433 -19.04 25.07 17.84
C MET A 433 -18.96 26.09 18.97
N TYR A 434 -18.36 25.73 20.10
CA TYR A 434 -18.15 26.64 21.23
C TYR A 434 -17.28 27.85 20.84
N SER A 435 -16.21 27.62 20.07
CA SER A 435 -15.33 28.69 19.59
C SER A 435 -16.12 29.76 18.82
N VAL A 436 -16.99 29.35 17.89
CA VAL A 436 -17.84 30.30 17.15
C VAL A 436 -18.94 30.89 18.04
N MET A 437 -19.68 30.05 18.77
CA MET A 437 -20.84 30.46 19.56
C MET A 437 -20.49 31.42 20.69
N SER A 438 -19.30 31.30 21.29
CA SER A 438 -18.82 32.21 22.34
C SER A 438 -18.54 33.63 21.84
N THR A 439 -18.36 33.82 20.53
CA THR A 439 -18.15 35.14 19.92
C THR A 439 -19.45 35.88 19.58
N ILE A 440 -20.60 35.20 19.61
CA ILE A 440 -21.89 35.78 19.26
C ILE A 440 -22.33 36.80 20.34
N PRO A 441 -22.49 38.09 20.01
CA PRO A 441 -22.90 39.10 20.99
C PRO A 441 -24.28 38.82 21.57
N LYS A 442 -24.38 38.73 22.91
CA LYS A 442 -25.66 38.56 23.63
C LYS A 442 -26.66 39.69 23.37
N THR A 443 -26.19 40.85 22.88
CA THR A 443 -27.01 42.01 22.51
C THR A 443 -27.95 41.72 21.33
N TYR A 444 -27.58 40.85 20.39
CA TYR A 444 -28.44 40.48 19.26
C TYR A 444 -29.71 39.76 19.71
N VAL A 445 -29.57 38.85 20.69
CA VAL A 445 -30.71 38.15 21.30
C VAL A 445 -31.61 39.13 22.05
N ARG A 446 -31.03 40.07 22.81
CA ARG A 446 -31.80 41.10 23.53
C ARG A 446 -32.56 42.02 22.57
N ALA A 447 -31.91 42.48 21.51
CA ALA A 447 -32.52 43.35 20.50
C ALA A 447 -33.70 42.67 19.78
N SER A 448 -33.56 41.39 19.41
CA SER A 448 -34.63 40.60 18.81
C SER A 448 -35.86 40.52 19.73
N LYS A 449 -35.66 40.24 21.03
CA LYS A 449 -36.74 40.21 22.01
C LYS A 449 -37.42 41.56 22.19
N SER A 450 -36.66 42.66 22.19
CA SER A 450 -37.22 44.01 22.28
C SER A 450 -38.11 44.38 21.08
N LEU A 451 -37.92 43.74 19.92
CA LEU A 451 -38.79 43.88 18.75
C LEU A 451 -40.03 42.97 18.79
N GLY A 452 -40.28 42.27 19.89
CA GLY A 452 -41.45 41.40 20.10
C GLY A 452 -41.27 39.96 19.62
N ALA A 453 -40.05 39.54 19.24
CA ALA A 453 -39.79 38.16 18.83
C ALA A 453 -39.82 37.18 20.03
N THR A 454 -40.41 36.00 19.82
CA THR A 454 -40.37 34.90 20.80
C THR A 454 -38.97 34.29 20.90
N ASP A 455 -38.70 33.51 21.96
CA ASP A 455 -37.43 32.78 22.12
C ASP A 455 -37.12 31.85 20.94
N TRP A 456 -38.14 31.15 20.46
CA TRP A 456 -38.04 30.28 19.28
C TRP A 456 -37.63 31.05 18.03
N THR A 457 -38.30 32.19 17.77
CA THR A 457 -38.01 33.03 16.61
C THR A 457 -36.61 33.64 16.71
N THR A 458 -36.25 34.12 17.90
CA THR A 458 -34.92 34.70 18.16
C THR A 458 -33.82 33.67 17.98
N PHE A 459 -34.02 32.44 18.46
CA PHE A 459 -33.06 31.36 18.29
C PHE A 459 -32.86 31.03 16.80
N TRP A 460 -33.91 30.65 16.08
CA TRP A 460 -33.77 30.17 14.69
C TRP A 460 -33.41 31.26 13.68
N ARG A 461 -33.86 32.49 13.90
CA ARG A 461 -33.68 33.59 12.93
C ARG A 461 -32.44 34.44 13.21
N VAL A 462 -32.00 34.52 14.46
CA VAL A 462 -30.87 35.40 14.84
C VAL A 462 -29.66 34.58 15.30
N TYR A 463 -29.84 33.66 16.25
CA TYR A 463 -28.71 32.96 16.86
C TYR A 463 -28.19 31.80 16.00
N PHE A 464 -29.08 30.89 15.57
CA PHE A 464 -28.72 29.67 14.83
C PHE A 464 -27.92 29.95 13.56
N PRO A 465 -28.29 30.91 12.68
CA PRO A 465 -27.53 31.21 11.46
C PRO A 465 -26.09 31.64 11.74
N GLN A 466 -25.83 32.34 12.86
CA GLN A 466 -24.50 32.74 13.28
C GLN A 466 -23.68 31.57 13.84
N SER A 467 -24.33 30.51 14.32
CA SER A 467 -23.67 29.29 14.79
C SER A 467 -23.33 28.28 13.66
N VAL A 468 -23.89 28.46 12.46
CA VAL A 468 -23.69 27.55 11.30
C VAL A 468 -22.22 27.34 10.94
N PRO A 469 -21.35 28.38 10.91
CA PRO A 469 -19.91 28.15 10.64
C PRO A 469 -19.25 27.21 11.66
N GLY A 470 -19.68 27.28 12.92
CA GLY A 470 -19.18 26.39 13.99
C GLY A 470 -19.68 24.95 13.82
N ILE A 471 -20.95 24.77 13.46
CA ILE A 471 -21.50 23.45 13.10
C ILE A 471 -20.72 22.86 11.93
N GLY A 472 -20.49 23.66 10.89
CA GLY A 472 -19.77 23.22 9.70
C GLY A 472 -18.35 22.76 10.03
N ALA A 473 -17.57 23.59 10.74
CA ALA A 473 -16.21 23.25 11.15
C ALA A 473 -16.15 21.97 12.00
N GLY A 474 -17.04 21.83 12.98
CA GLY A 474 -17.14 20.62 13.80
C GLY A 474 -17.57 19.40 13.00
N SER A 475 -18.48 19.56 12.04
CA SER A 475 -19.00 18.47 11.21
C SER A 475 -17.95 17.89 10.29
N ILE A 476 -17.15 18.72 9.61
CA ILE A 476 -16.04 18.22 8.80
C ILE A 476 -15.06 17.46 9.68
N LEU A 477 -14.65 18.05 10.80
CA LEU A 477 -13.62 17.49 11.66
C LEU A 477 -14.05 16.10 12.16
N VAL A 478 -15.28 15.99 12.69
CA VAL A 478 -15.84 14.72 13.16
C VAL A 478 -16.00 13.73 12.01
N PHE A 479 -16.47 14.17 10.84
CA PHE A 479 -16.70 13.29 9.71
C PHE A 479 -15.40 12.70 9.15
N ILE A 480 -14.36 13.53 8.96
CA ILE A 480 -13.03 13.08 8.51
C ILE A 480 -12.43 12.10 9.52
N LEU A 481 -12.50 12.43 10.82
CA LEU A 481 -12.03 11.52 11.87
C LEU A 481 -12.82 10.21 11.90
N ALA A 482 -14.14 10.26 11.71
CA ALA A 482 -14.99 9.08 11.73
C ALA A 482 -14.69 8.13 10.55
N ILE A 483 -14.54 8.65 9.33
CA ILE A 483 -14.29 7.81 8.14
C ILE A 483 -13.01 6.98 8.28
N GLY A 484 -11.93 7.58 8.78
CA GLY A 484 -10.63 6.92 8.91
C GLY A 484 -10.50 5.99 10.12
N TYR A 485 -11.52 5.87 10.95
CA TYR A 485 -11.45 5.13 12.21
C TYR A 485 -11.50 3.61 11.98
N TYR A 486 -10.52 2.87 12.49
CA TYR A 486 -10.52 1.40 12.40
C TYR A 486 -10.58 0.70 13.76
N ILE A 487 -9.93 1.25 14.81
CA ILE A 487 -9.80 0.58 16.12
C ILE A 487 -11.16 0.35 16.81
N THR A 488 -11.99 1.39 16.93
CA THR A 488 -13.29 1.27 17.61
C THR A 488 -14.27 0.36 16.86
N PRO A 489 -14.46 0.51 15.53
CA PRO A 489 -15.24 -0.44 14.75
C PRO A 489 -14.79 -1.90 14.89
N GLU A 490 -13.48 -2.15 14.97
CA GLU A 490 -12.95 -3.52 15.14
C GLU A 490 -13.37 -4.14 16.46
N ILE A 491 -13.36 -3.36 17.55
CA ILE A 491 -13.59 -3.87 18.91
C ILE A 491 -15.09 -3.98 19.23
N VAL A 492 -15.93 -3.11 18.67
CA VAL A 492 -17.34 -2.91 19.07
C VAL A 492 -18.32 -3.27 17.96
N GLY A 493 -17.90 -3.25 16.69
CA GLY A 493 -18.79 -3.26 15.53
C GLY A 493 -19.16 -4.62 14.96
N GLY A 494 -18.40 -5.69 15.24
CA GLY A 494 -18.66 -7.02 14.67
C GLY A 494 -18.78 -7.01 13.13
N THR A 495 -19.68 -7.81 12.56
CA THR A 495 -19.80 -7.93 11.10
C THR A 495 -20.54 -6.76 10.44
N THR A 496 -21.45 -6.10 11.16
CA THR A 496 -22.30 -5.02 10.59
C THR A 496 -21.76 -3.61 10.90
N GLY A 497 -20.87 -3.46 11.87
CA GLY A 497 -20.30 -2.18 12.30
C GLY A 497 -18.85 -1.94 11.90
N THR A 498 -18.25 -2.78 11.06
CA THR A 498 -16.90 -2.62 10.50
C THR A 498 -16.85 -1.65 9.33
N PHE A 499 -15.73 -0.94 9.19
CA PHE A 499 -15.48 0.10 8.20
C PHE A 499 -14.49 -0.40 7.13
N ILE A 500 -14.40 0.34 6.02
CA ILE A 500 -13.37 0.08 5.00
C ILE A 500 -11.94 0.20 5.59
N SER A 501 -11.73 1.09 6.55
CA SER A 501 -10.44 1.26 7.24
C SER A 501 -9.99 0.00 7.99
N ASN A 502 -10.92 -0.83 8.46
CA ASN A 502 -10.59 -2.15 9.03
C ASN A 502 -9.96 -3.07 7.97
N ARG A 503 -10.49 -3.05 6.74
CA ARG A 503 -9.94 -3.84 5.62
C ARG A 503 -8.61 -3.31 5.13
N ILE A 504 -8.41 -1.99 5.12
CA ILE A 504 -7.10 -1.38 4.83
C ILE A 504 -6.07 -1.88 5.84
N ALA A 505 -6.38 -1.81 7.15
CA ALA A 505 -5.48 -2.29 8.19
C ALA A 505 -5.19 -3.79 8.06
N TYR A 506 -6.22 -4.61 7.77
CA TYR A 506 -6.05 -6.05 7.52
C TYR A 506 -5.09 -6.35 6.37
N HIS A 507 -5.20 -5.62 5.24
CA HIS A 507 -4.33 -5.84 4.10
C HIS A 507 -2.89 -5.34 4.32
N ILE A 508 -2.68 -4.35 5.19
CA ILE A 508 -1.34 -3.89 5.57
C ILE A 508 -0.67 -4.86 6.55
N SER A 509 -1.40 -5.29 7.58
CA SER A 509 -0.80 -5.96 8.75
C SER A 509 -0.98 -7.47 8.78
N THR A 510 -1.96 -8.02 8.07
CA THR A 510 -2.27 -9.46 8.11
C THR A 510 -2.07 -10.10 6.75
N SER A 511 -2.72 -9.59 5.71
CA SER A 511 -2.62 -10.17 4.37
C SER A 511 -1.37 -9.71 3.61
N LEU A 512 -0.68 -8.68 4.11
CA LEU A 512 0.50 -8.07 3.50
C LEU A 512 0.30 -7.69 2.00
N ASN A 513 -0.95 -7.42 1.60
CA ASN A 513 -1.29 -6.95 0.26
C ASN A 513 -1.30 -5.42 0.23
N TRP A 514 -0.10 -4.85 0.15
CA TRP A 514 0.08 -3.40 0.27
C TRP A 514 -0.50 -2.64 -0.94
N GLY A 515 -0.50 -3.25 -2.14
CA GLY A 515 -1.10 -2.62 -3.32
C GLY A 515 -2.62 -2.50 -3.21
N LEU A 516 -3.30 -3.54 -2.74
CA LEU A 516 -4.75 -3.46 -2.50
C LEU A 516 -5.09 -2.49 -1.37
N ALA A 517 -4.32 -2.51 -0.27
CA ALA A 517 -4.48 -1.57 0.82
C ALA A 517 -4.31 -0.11 0.36
N ALA A 518 -3.29 0.14 -0.46
CA ALA A 518 -3.02 1.43 -1.07
C ALA A 518 -4.17 1.87 -1.98
N ALA A 519 -4.71 0.99 -2.83
CA ALA A 519 -5.84 1.32 -3.70
C ALA A 519 -7.10 1.69 -2.91
N LEU A 520 -7.44 0.92 -1.87
CA LEU A 520 -8.52 1.23 -0.95
C LEU A 520 -8.32 2.58 -0.24
N GLY A 521 -7.10 2.85 0.23
CA GLY A 521 -6.71 4.12 0.84
C GLY A 521 -6.79 5.30 -0.13
N SER A 522 -6.34 5.13 -1.38
CA SER A 522 -6.42 6.13 -2.46
C SER A 522 -7.86 6.51 -2.77
N ILE A 523 -8.76 5.53 -2.91
CA ILE A 523 -10.18 5.79 -3.14
C ILE A 523 -10.79 6.52 -1.94
N LEU A 524 -10.49 6.08 -0.72
CA LEU A 524 -11.00 6.72 0.48
C LEU A 524 -10.54 8.18 0.59
N LEU A 525 -9.26 8.44 0.30
CA LEU A 525 -8.70 9.78 0.27
C LEU A 525 -9.37 10.64 -0.82
N ALA A 526 -9.55 10.11 -2.03
CA ALA A 526 -10.25 10.83 -3.10
C ALA A 526 -11.68 11.20 -2.70
N VAL A 527 -12.43 10.28 -2.09
CA VAL A 527 -13.77 10.53 -1.56
C VAL A 527 -13.74 11.63 -0.50
N VAL A 528 -12.81 11.58 0.45
CA VAL A 528 -12.66 12.61 1.49
C VAL A 528 -12.32 13.97 0.89
N LEU A 529 -11.42 14.04 -0.09
CA LEU A 529 -11.05 15.28 -0.77
C LEU A 529 -12.22 15.87 -1.56
N ILE A 530 -13.00 15.04 -2.26
CA ILE A 530 -14.21 15.47 -2.98
C ILE A 530 -15.24 16.04 -1.99
N LEU A 531 -15.45 15.37 -0.86
CA LEU A 531 -16.40 15.82 0.16
C LEU A 531 -15.92 17.11 0.84
N TYR A 532 -14.62 17.23 1.12
CA TYR A 532 -14.01 18.46 1.62
C TYR A 532 -14.20 19.62 0.64
N TRP A 533 -13.91 19.39 -0.65
CA TRP A 533 -14.09 20.39 -1.69
C TRP A 533 -15.56 20.81 -1.84
N ALA A 534 -16.49 19.86 -1.83
CA ALA A 534 -17.92 20.13 -1.88
C ALA A 534 -18.38 20.95 -0.66
N TYR A 535 -17.91 20.60 0.53
CA TYR A 535 -18.18 21.36 1.74
C TYR A 535 -17.67 22.80 1.63
N ASP A 536 -16.41 22.98 1.23
CA ASP A 536 -15.78 24.30 1.13
C ASP A 536 -16.56 25.20 0.17
N ARG A 537 -17.02 24.62 -0.94
CA ARG A 537 -17.85 25.31 -1.93
C ARG A 537 -19.20 25.76 -1.36
N ILE A 538 -19.82 24.99 -0.46
CA ILE A 538 -21.15 25.26 0.10
C ILE A 538 -21.07 26.24 1.28
N VAL A 539 -20.09 26.09 2.17
CA VAL A 539 -19.99 26.88 3.41
C VAL A 539 -19.15 28.14 3.23
N GLY A 540 -18.20 28.14 2.29
CA GLY A 540 -17.32 29.27 2.01
C GLY A 540 -16.37 29.56 3.18
N ILE A 541 -15.32 28.75 3.33
CA ILE A 541 -14.33 28.91 4.41
C ILE A 541 -13.61 30.26 4.32
N ASP A 542 -13.62 30.92 3.16
CA ASP A 542 -13.13 32.30 2.98
C ASP A 542 -13.81 33.34 3.91
N ASN A 543 -14.96 33.03 4.50
CA ASN A 543 -15.63 33.85 5.52
C ASN A 543 -15.27 33.47 6.97
N VAL A 544 -14.58 32.34 7.17
CA VAL A 544 -14.06 31.93 8.47
C VAL A 544 -12.73 32.65 8.68
N LYS A 545 -12.78 33.82 9.32
CA LYS A 545 -11.58 34.45 9.87
C LYS A 545 -11.00 33.51 10.93
N LEU A 546 -10.08 32.65 10.52
CA LEU A 546 -9.06 32.12 11.43
C LEU A 546 -8.25 33.35 11.85
N GLY A 547 -8.34 33.67 13.14
CA GLY A 547 -7.95 34.96 13.73
C GLY A 547 -6.53 35.42 13.42
#